data_AF-A0AA43LIK9-F1
#
_entry.id   AF-A0AA43LIK9-F1
#
_cell.length_a   1.000
_cell.length_b   1.000
_cell.length_c   1.000
_cell.angle_alpha   90.00
_cell.angle_beta   90.00
_cell.angle_gamma   90.00
#
_symmetry.space_group_name_H-M   'P 1'
#
loop_
_entity.id
_entity.type
_entity.pdbx_description
1 polymer ?
#
loop_
_entity_poly.entity_id
_entity_poly.type
_entity_poly.pdbx_seq_one_letter_code
_entity_poly.pdbx_strand_id
1 'polypeptide(L)'
;MNVKIVFAAAISLLVSTGLSAQLSIKTECFGSSSYWLDKGEDPREKIGNAEGSAKVFQANLNIPVSVKTNKNGKPIIWGVGVGGSYVSLDNKNFTENLVISEIVNIELGIQHIRPISDKWSLMAGIGGGIYTSSSEFSRISWKHVLGSMHAIFVCQVRPNMELGGGIAVNSTFGYPMAFPAMYLNWRLQGKFDFNLSMTNGLNIGLGLKLNNFLSLSLIGEMNGQMALLEKDEKDVMFTHQYMVTGLRPEIKIGKTVSIPLTAGINAMRSAYYSDRTLKAMFKSDNNYYFQISPYVSAGLTVNF
;
A
#
# COMPACT_ATOMS: atom_id res chain seq x y z
N MET A 1 6.61 -15.15 21.55
CA MET A 1 6.77 -15.99 20.34
C MET A 1 7.29 -15.10 19.21
N ASN A 2 8.45 -15.40 18.65
CA ASN A 2 9.18 -14.50 17.76
C ASN A 2 8.43 -14.33 16.42
N VAL A 3 8.10 -13.09 16.02
CA VAL A 3 7.39 -12.78 14.75
C VAL A 3 8.06 -13.42 13.53
N LYS A 4 9.39 -13.53 13.56
CA LYS A 4 10.20 -14.21 12.53
C LYS A 4 9.83 -15.68 12.33
N ILE A 5 9.45 -16.39 13.39
CA ILE A 5 9.10 -17.83 13.36
C ILE A 5 7.68 -18.03 12.82
N VAL A 6 6.75 -17.14 13.14
CA VAL A 6 5.37 -17.18 12.62
C VAL A 6 5.34 -16.92 11.11
N PHE A 7 6.12 -15.93 10.64
CA PHE A 7 6.26 -15.65 9.20
C PHE A 7 6.90 -16.81 8.44
N ALA A 8 7.96 -17.44 8.98
CA ALA A 8 8.60 -18.59 8.34
C ALA A 8 7.69 -19.83 8.29
N ALA A 9 6.90 -20.08 9.34
CA ALA A 9 5.98 -21.21 9.40
C ALA A 9 4.78 -21.03 8.44
N ALA A 10 4.27 -19.81 8.28
CA ALA A 10 3.19 -19.51 7.34
C ALA A 10 3.63 -19.72 5.87
N ILE A 11 4.89 -19.37 5.54
CA ILE A 11 5.46 -19.55 4.20
C ILE A 11 5.60 -21.05 3.85
N SER A 12 6.03 -21.89 4.79
CA SER A 12 6.18 -23.34 4.54
C SER A 12 4.85 -24.08 4.38
N LEU A 13 3.74 -23.59 4.96
CA LEU A 13 2.42 -24.23 4.82
C LEU A 13 1.74 -23.94 3.48
N LEU A 14 2.12 -22.88 2.77
CA LEU A 14 1.47 -22.47 1.52
C LEU A 14 1.99 -23.20 0.27
N VAL A 15 3.18 -23.80 0.35
CA VAL A 15 3.85 -24.48 -0.78
C VAL A 15 3.23 -25.85 -1.09
N SER A 16 2.34 -26.38 -0.24
CA SER A 16 1.87 -27.77 -0.30
C SER A 16 0.49 -27.99 -0.92
N THR A 17 -0.22 -26.94 -1.32
CA THR A 17 -1.56 -27.06 -1.91
C THR A 17 -1.55 -26.49 -3.33
N GLY A 18 -1.98 -27.24 -4.34
CA GLY A 18 -2.05 -26.82 -5.76
C GLY A 18 -3.05 -25.69 -6.06
N LEU A 19 -3.27 -24.79 -5.10
CA LEU A 19 -3.92 -23.50 -5.27
C LEU A 19 -2.93 -22.52 -5.90
N SER A 20 -3.36 -21.86 -6.98
CA SER A 20 -2.59 -20.75 -7.54
C SER A 20 -2.59 -19.57 -6.57
N ALA A 21 -1.50 -19.23 -5.91
CA ALA A 21 -1.39 -18.10 -4.99
C ALA A 21 -0.26 -17.15 -5.39
N GLN A 22 -0.35 -15.91 -4.92
CA GLN A 22 0.67 -14.89 -5.15
C GLN A 22 1.20 -14.39 -3.81
N LEU A 23 2.51 -14.56 -3.60
CA LEU A 23 3.25 -13.97 -2.50
C LEU A 23 4.08 -12.80 -3.03
N SER A 24 3.95 -11.63 -2.42
CA SER A 24 4.76 -10.45 -2.72
C SER A 24 5.40 -9.91 -1.45
N ILE A 25 6.72 -9.78 -1.44
CA ILE A 25 7.50 -9.19 -0.36
C ILE A 25 8.24 -7.97 -0.93
N LYS A 26 8.26 -6.85 -0.21
CA LYS A 26 8.98 -5.64 -0.60
C LYS A 26 9.68 -5.02 0.61
N THR A 27 10.94 -4.67 0.45
CA THR A 27 11.71 -3.87 1.40
C THR A 27 12.06 -2.55 0.75
N GLU A 28 11.81 -1.45 1.45
CA GLU A 28 12.06 -0.08 0.99
C GLU A 28 12.92 0.66 2.02
N CYS A 29 13.90 1.41 1.54
CA CYS A 29 14.79 2.21 2.37
C CYS A 29 14.79 3.64 1.86
N PHE A 30 14.55 4.57 2.78
CA PHE A 30 14.50 6.00 2.54
C PHE A 30 15.70 6.65 3.22
N GLY A 31 16.43 7.49 2.49
CA GLY A 31 17.55 8.25 3.04
C GLY A 31 17.11 9.30 4.07
N SER A 32 18.07 9.76 4.87
CA SER A 32 17.85 10.86 5.82
C SER A 32 17.45 12.13 5.08
N SER A 33 16.45 12.82 5.60
CA SER A 33 15.95 14.11 5.09
C SER A 33 15.49 14.97 6.26
N SER A 34 15.59 16.28 6.08
CA SER A 34 15.11 17.25 7.06
C SER A 34 13.58 17.28 7.13
N TYR A 35 13.06 17.60 8.31
CA TYR A 35 11.63 17.67 8.60
C TYR A 35 11.14 19.13 8.55
N TRP A 36 10.05 19.34 7.84
CA TRP A 36 9.50 20.67 7.52
C TRP A 36 8.03 20.72 7.84
N LEU A 37 7.58 21.95 8.09
CA LEU A 37 6.18 22.30 8.31
C LEU A 37 5.75 23.25 7.20
N ASP A 38 4.70 22.86 6.49
CA ASP A 38 3.99 23.75 5.57
C ASP A 38 2.73 24.30 6.27
N LYS A 39 2.68 25.63 6.41
CA LYS A 39 1.58 26.38 7.03
C LYS A 39 0.62 26.98 5.98
N GLY A 40 0.76 26.61 4.71
CA GLY A 40 -0.11 27.05 3.63
C GLY A 40 0.24 28.44 3.11
N GLU A 41 -0.16 29.50 3.84
CA GLU A 41 0.04 30.90 3.40
C GLU A 41 1.44 31.45 3.77
N ASP A 42 2.11 30.84 4.75
CA ASP A 42 3.44 31.22 5.22
C ASP A 42 4.57 30.41 4.56
N PRO A 43 5.81 30.95 4.52
CA PRO A 43 6.95 30.21 4.01
C PRO A 43 7.19 28.92 4.80
N ARG A 44 7.44 27.83 4.06
CA ARG A 44 7.79 26.51 4.61
C ARG A 44 8.90 26.63 5.64
N GLU A 45 8.66 26.11 6.83
CA GLU A 45 9.53 26.26 7.99
C GLU A 45 10.25 24.94 8.29
N LYS A 46 11.58 25.00 8.41
CA LYS A 46 12.38 23.84 8.83
C LYS A 46 12.24 23.67 10.35
N ILE A 47 11.88 22.47 10.80
CA ILE A 47 11.76 22.16 12.24
C ILE A 47 13.15 21.87 12.81
N GLY A 48 13.86 22.94 13.21
CA GLY A 48 15.18 22.86 13.82
C GLY A 48 16.18 22.02 13.00
N ASN A 49 16.85 21.09 13.67
CA ASN A 49 17.77 20.12 13.06
C ASN A 49 17.15 18.71 12.94
N ALA A 50 15.83 18.61 12.98
CA ALA A 50 15.12 17.35 12.91
C ALA A 50 15.32 16.68 11.55
N GLU A 51 15.78 15.43 11.57
CA GLU A 51 16.01 14.61 10.40
C GLU A 51 15.46 13.22 10.59
N GLY A 52 14.98 12.59 9.52
CA GLY A 52 14.43 11.25 9.60
C GLY A 52 14.77 10.41 8.39
N SER A 53 15.00 9.13 8.61
CA SER A 53 15.06 8.09 7.58
C SER A 53 13.96 7.05 7.84
N ALA A 54 13.69 6.17 6.88
CA ALA A 54 12.67 5.13 7.05
C ALA A 54 13.09 3.82 6.40
N LYS A 55 12.62 2.71 6.98
CA LYS A 55 12.66 1.39 6.38
C LYS A 55 11.27 0.79 6.44
N VAL A 56 10.76 0.33 5.31
CA VAL A 56 9.43 -0.29 5.20
C VAL A 56 9.62 -1.73 4.72
N PHE A 57 9.04 -2.67 5.44
CA PHE A 57 8.97 -4.07 5.05
C PHE A 57 7.51 -4.41 4.83
N GLN A 58 7.16 -4.94 3.66
CA GLN A 58 5.80 -5.29 3.30
C GLN A 58 5.75 -6.75 2.83
N ALA A 59 4.70 -7.46 3.21
CA ALA A 59 4.41 -8.80 2.74
C ALA A 59 2.91 -8.93 2.46
N ASN A 60 2.56 -9.45 1.28
CA ASN A 60 1.19 -9.66 0.84
C ASN A 60 1.04 -11.05 0.26
N LEU A 61 -0.04 -11.73 0.62
CA LEU A 61 -0.42 -13.05 0.16
C LEU A 61 -1.85 -12.99 -0.37
N ASN A 62 -2.04 -13.34 -1.64
CA ASN A 62 -3.34 -13.40 -2.28
C ASN A 62 -3.64 -14.84 -2.72
N ILE A 63 -4.74 -15.40 -2.23
CA ILE A 63 -5.16 -16.77 -2.50
C ILE A 63 -6.56 -16.75 -3.15
N PRO A 64 -6.70 -17.02 -4.46
CA PRO A 64 -7.98 -17.31 -5.09
C PRO A 64 -8.50 -18.67 -4.60
N VAL A 65 -9.42 -18.63 -3.63
CA VAL A 65 -10.04 -19.82 -3.01
C VAL A 65 -11.02 -20.50 -3.97
N SER A 66 -11.68 -19.74 -4.85
CA SER A 66 -12.58 -20.29 -5.86
C SER A 66 -12.47 -19.53 -7.16
N VAL A 67 -12.28 -20.25 -8.26
CA VAL A 67 -12.32 -19.72 -9.62
C VAL A 67 -13.34 -20.55 -10.39
N LYS A 68 -14.48 -19.94 -10.70
CA LYS A 68 -15.52 -20.52 -11.56
C LYS A 68 -15.59 -19.74 -12.85
N THR A 69 -16.13 -20.33 -13.91
CA THR A 69 -16.29 -19.64 -15.19
C THR A 69 -17.77 -19.42 -15.46
N ASN A 70 -18.17 -18.22 -15.85
CA ASN A 70 -19.52 -17.93 -16.30
C ASN A 70 -19.74 -18.47 -17.74
N LYS A 71 -20.99 -18.49 -18.21
CA LYS A 71 -21.38 -18.95 -19.56
C LYS A 71 -20.58 -18.29 -20.70
N ASN A 72 -20.06 -17.08 -20.48
CA ASN A 72 -19.29 -16.30 -21.46
C ASN A 72 -17.77 -16.49 -21.31
N GLY A 73 -17.29 -17.53 -20.61
CA GLY A 73 -15.86 -17.80 -20.46
C GLY A 73 -15.13 -16.89 -19.47
N LYS A 74 -15.83 -15.98 -18.78
CA LYS A 74 -15.25 -15.03 -17.82
C LYS A 74 -15.16 -15.60 -16.40
N PRO A 75 -14.05 -15.36 -15.67
CA PRO A 75 -13.87 -15.89 -14.33
C PRO A 75 -14.73 -15.16 -13.28
N ILE A 76 -15.29 -15.94 -12.36
CA ILE A 76 -15.90 -15.53 -11.10
C ILE A 76 -14.94 -15.98 -10.01
N ILE A 77 -14.39 -15.01 -9.28
CA ILE A 77 -13.29 -15.23 -8.35
C ILE A 77 -13.76 -14.93 -6.93
N TRP A 78 -13.47 -15.84 -6.01
CA TRP A 78 -13.40 -15.58 -4.59
C TRP A 78 -11.94 -15.67 -4.16
N GLY A 79 -11.45 -14.62 -3.52
CA GLY A 79 -10.07 -14.54 -3.04
C GLY A 79 -10.00 -14.13 -1.58
N VAL A 80 -8.97 -14.62 -0.90
CA VAL A 80 -8.57 -14.17 0.43
C VAL A 80 -7.23 -13.47 0.28
N GLY A 81 -7.11 -12.30 0.89
CA GLY A 81 -5.88 -11.52 0.96
C GLY A 81 -5.42 -11.42 2.41
N VAL A 82 -4.12 -11.60 2.64
CA VAL A 82 -3.45 -11.31 3.91
C VAL A 82 -2.28 -10.38 3.61
N GLY A 83 -2.25 -9.23 4.27
CA GLY A 83 -1.23 -8.22 4.07
C GLY A 83 -0.62 -7.80 5.41
N GLY A 84 0.61 -7.33 5.37
CA GLY A 84 1.18 -6.65 6.52
C GLY A 84 2.40 -5.81 6.15
N SER A 85 2.58 -4.73 6.89
CA SER A 85 3.75 -3.86 6.78
C SER A 85 4.32 -3.51 8.14
N TYR A 86 5.63 -3.51 8.23
CA TYR A 86 6.40 -2.98 9.35
C TYR A 86 7.24 -1.80 8.88
N VAL A 87 7.05 -0.65 9.51
CA VAL A 87 7.83 0.57 9.27
C VAL A 87 8.71 0.81 10.47
N SER A 88 9.99 1.09 10.23
CA SER A 88 10.90 1.66 11.21
C SER A 88 11.28 3.06 10.76
N LEU A 89 11.01 4.05 11.60
CA LEU A 89 11.29 5.46 11.40
C LEU A 89 12.45 5.85 12.31
N ASP A 90 13.62 6.10 11.73
CA ASP A 90 14.81 6.53 12.48
C ASP A 90 14.85 8.05 12.49
N ASN A 91 14.43 8.62 13.61
CA ASN A 91 14.20 10.04 13.82
C ASN A 91 15.33 10.62 14.70
N LYS A 92 16.01 11.66 14.22
CA LYS A 92 17.15 12.30 14.90
C LYS A 92 16.82 13.75 15.21
N ASN A 93 17.25 14.20 16.39
CA ASN A 93 17.17 15.60 16.84
C ASN A 93 15.74 16.18 16.88
N PHE A 94 14.74 15.35 17.16
CA PHE A 94 13.38 15.82 17.43
C PHE A 94 13.29 16.30 18.89
N THR A 95 12.88 17.54 19.08
CA THR A 95 12.66 18.15 20.41
C THR A 95 11.35 17.71 21.06
N GLU A 96 10.40 17.20 20.26
CA GLU A 96 9.08 16.72 20.68
C GLU A 96 8.74 15.39 19.98
N ASN A 97 7.80 14.62 20.54
CA ASN A 97 7.27 13.38 19.97
C ASN A 97 6.35 13.66 18.75
N LEU A 98 6.91 14.27 17.70
CA LEU A 98 6.24 14.63 16.46
C LEU A 98 6.14 13.45 15.49
N VAL A 99 7.07 12.49 15.58
CA VAL A 99 7.15 11.32 14.69
C VAL A 99 7.36 10.07 15.54
N ILE A 100 6.52 9.06 15.36
CA ILE A 100 6.68 7.76 16.02
C ILE A 100 7.87 6.98 15.45
N SER A 101 8.35 5.98 16.17
CA SER A 101 9.52 5.18 15.76
C SER A 101 9.18 3.95 14.93
N GLU A 102 7.97 3.40 15.07
CA GLU A 102 7.55 2.21 14.34
C GLU A 102 6.06 2.21 14.01
N ILE A 103 5.69 1.50 12.94
CA ILE A 103 4.30 1.23 12.55
C ILE A 103 4.17 -0.23 12.17
N VAL A 104 3.11 -0.88 12.65
CA VAL A 104 2.71 -2.23 12.27
C VAL A 104 1.29 -2.17 11.70
N ASN A 105 1.15 -2.60 10.46
CA ASN A 105 -0.15 -2.84 9.82
C ASN A 105 -0.27 -4.32 9.48
N ILE A 106 -1.40 -4.92 9.82
CA ILE A 106 -1.74 -6.30 9.48
C ILE A 106 -3.19 -6.30 9.01
N GLU A 107 -3.44 -6.83 7.83
CA GLU A 107 -4.74 -6.77 7.16
C GLU A 107 -5.15 -8.15 6.66
N LEU A 108 -6.45 -8.42 6.76
CA LEU A 108 -7.09 -9.61 6.22
C LEU A 108 -8.37 -9.22 5.52
N GLY A 109 -8.60 -9.74 4.32
CA GLY A 109 -9.80 -9.44 3.55
C GLY A 109 -10.24 -10.59 2.66
N ILE A 110 -11.52 -10.58 2.35
CA ILE A 110 -12.16 -11.44 1.35
C ILE A 110 -12.60 -10.53 0.20
N GLN A 111 -12.29 -10.94 -1.02
CA GLN A 111 -12.69 -10.25 -2.24
C GLN A 111 -13.48 -11.19 -3.15
N HIS A 112 -14.47 -10.61 -3.81
CA HIS A 112 -15.30 -11.26 -4.81
C HIS A 112 -15.31 -10.44 -6.09
N ILE A 113 -14.92 -11.08 -7.20
CA ILE A 113 -14.98 -10.48 -8.53
C ILE A 113 -15.93 -11.32 -9.37
N ARG A 114 -16.93 -10.69 -9.98
CA ARG A 114 -17.85 -11.36 -10.90
C ARG A 114 -18.17 -10.51 -12.12
N PRO A 115 -18.19 -11.08 -13.34
CA PRO A 115 -18.78 -10.43 -14.49
C PRO A 115 -20.29 -10.27 -14.30
N ILE A 116 -20.81 -9.08 -14.57
CA ILE A 116 -22.25 -8.80 -14.66
C ILE A 116 -22.70 -8.89 -16.13
N SER A 117 -21.86 -8.41 -17.06
CA SER A 117 -22.10 -8.45 -18.50
C SER A 117 -20.81 -8.60 -19.29
N ASP A 118 -20.91 -8.46 -20.62
CA ASP A 118 -19.75 -8.53 -21.52
C ASP A 118 -18.76 -7.38 -21.32
N LYS A 119 -19.18 -6.25 -20.74
CA LYS A 119 -18.29 -5.12 -20.45
C LYS A 119 -18.19 -4.78 -18.96
N TRP A 120 -19.16 -5.22 -18.15
CA TRP A 120 -19.23 -4.84 -16.74
C TRP A 120 -18.88 -6.00 -15.80
N SER A 121 -18.13 -5.68 -14.76
CA SER A 121 -17.79 -6.56 -13.65
C SER A 121 -18.07 -5.85 -12.33
N LEU A 122 -18.47 -6.62 -11.32
CA LEU A 122 -18.53 -6.18 -9.93
C LEU A 122 -17.29 -6.68 -9.20
N MET A 123 -16.62 -5.79 -8.49
CA MET A 123 -15.58 -6.09 -7.52
C MET A 123 -16.08 -5.65 -6.15
N ALA A 124 -16.34 -6.61 -5.27
CA ALA A 124 -16.76 -6.36 -3.91
C ALA A 124 -15.77 -6.99 -2.93
N GLY A 125 -15.61 -6.41 -1.76
CA GLY A 125 -14.73 -6.94 -0.75
C GLY A 125 -15.08 -6.45 0.64
N ILE A 126 -14.66 -7.21 1.64
CA ILE A 126 -14.75 -6.87 3.04
C ILE A 126 -13.48 -7.36 3.74
N GLY A 127 -12.98 -6.56 4.66
CA GLY A 127 -11.78 -6.89 5.41
C GLY A 127 -11.65 -6.04 6.65
N GLY A 128 -10.53 -6.24 7.32
CA GLY A 128 -10.13 -5.42 8.44
C GLY A 128 -8.67 -5.65 8.76
N GLY A 129 -8.13 -4.77 9.59
CA GLY A 129 -6.75 -4.84 9.98
C GLY A 129 -6.46 -4.16 11.30
N ILE A 130 -5.29 -4.48 11.84
CA ILE A 130 -4.72 -3.86 13.03
C ILE A 130 -3.68 -2.83 12.58
N TYR A 131 -3.77 -1.62 13.13
CA TYR A 131 -2.91 -0.49 12.81
C TYR A 131 -2.37 0.13 14.10
N THR A 132 -1.11 -0.15 14.44
CA THR A 132 -0.51 0.22 15.73
C THR A 132 0.91 0.77 15.56
N SER A 133 1.41 1.51 16.56
CA SER A 133 2.81 1.97 16.61
C SER A 133 3.70 1.08 17.50
N SER A 134 3.25 -0.12 17.83
CA SER A 134 3.97 -1.03 18.71
C SER A 134 3.94 -2.46 18.18
N SER A 135 5.11 -3.09 18.14
CA SER A 135 5.29 -4.51 17.82
C SER A 135 4.88 -5.45 18.97
N GLU A 136 4.63 -4.91 20.17
CA GLU A 136 4.12 -5.67 21.31
C GLU A 136 2.62 -6.00 21.16
N PHE A 137 2.31 -7.27 20.88
CA PHE A 137 0.93 -7.75 20.73
C PHE A 137 0.06 -7.55 21.99
N SER A 138 0.66 -7.46 23.18
CA SER A 138 -0.05 -7.23 24.44
C SER A 138 -0.72 -5.85 24.52
N ARG A 139 -0.26 -4.87 23.73
CA ARG A 139 -0.83 -3.52 23.68
C ARG A 139 -1.93 -3.36 22.62
N ILE A 140 -2.18 -4.39 21.83
CA ILE A 140 -3.20 -4.35 20.79
C ILE A 140 -4.58 -4.46 21.44
N SER A 141 -5.28 -3.34 21.48
CA SER A 141 -6.69 -3.25 21.86
C SER A 141 -7.60 -3.05 20.65
N TRP A 142 -8.92 -3.12 20.88
CA TRP A 142 -9.92 -2.92 19.83
C TRP A 142 -9.89 -1.54 19.18
N LYS A 143 -9.29 -0.55 19.86
CA LYS A 143 -9.08 0.80 19.33
C LYS A 143 -8.17 0.84 18.10
N HIS A 144 -7.31 -0.18 17.92
CA HIS A 144 -6.35 -0.29 16.83
C HIS A 144 -6.90 -0.97 15.58
N VAL A 145 -8.17 -1.39 15.60
CA VAL A 145 -8.73 -2.18 14.51
C VAL A 145 -9.63 -1.35 13.64
N LEU A 146 -9.40 -1.47 12.34
CA LEU A 146 -10.20 -0.86 11.30
C LEU A 146 -10.88 -1.92 10.46
N GLY A 147 -12.16 -1.73 10.21
CA GLY A 147 -12.91 -2.47 9.21
C GLY A 147 -12.96 -1.70 7.89
N SER A 148 -12.94 -2.43 6.78
CA SER A 148 -13.13 -1.88 5.45
C SER A 148 -14.05 -2.77 4.61
N MET A 149 -14.82 -2.15 3.72
CA MET A 149 -15.57 -2.85 2.68
C MET A 149 -15.65 -1.97 1.44
N HIS A 150 -15.81 -2.58 0.28
CA HIS A 150 -15.99 -1.84 -0.96
C HIS A 150 -16.88 -2.60 -1.93
N ALA A 151 -17.54 -1.85 -2.80
CA ALA A 151 -18.24 -2.35 -3.96
C ALA A 151 -17.99 -1.40 -5.13
N ILE A 152 -17.35 -1.91 -6.18
CA ILE A 152 -16.89 -1.15 -7.35
C ILE A 152 -17.42 -1.83 -8.61
N PHE A 153 -18.08 -1.05 -9.45
CA PHE A 153 -18.46 -1.49 -10.79
C PHE A 153 -17.35 -1.11 -11.77
N VAL A 154 -16.77 -2.10 -12.43
CA VAL A 154 -15.67 -1.94 -13.38
C VAL A 154 -16.19 -2.19 -14.79
N CYS A 155 -16.02 -1.21 -15.66
CA CYS A 155 -16.31 -1.25 -17.07
C CYS A 155 -15.03 -1.41 -17.88
N GLN A 156 -15.00 -2.43 -18.73
CA GLN A 156 -13.94 -2.64 -19.71
C GLN A 156 -14.22 -1.76 -20.95
N VAL A 157 -13.59 -0.59 -21.00
CA VAL A 157 -13.78 0.40 -22.08
C VAL A 157 -13.02 0.00 -23.33
N ARG A 158 -11.81 -0.54 -23.16
CA ARG A 158 -10.99 -1.13 -24.23
C ARG A 158 -10.41 -2.46 -23.72
N PRO A 159 -9.91 -3.34 -24.61
CA PRO A 159 -9.26 -4.59 -24.21
C PRO A 159 -8.11 -4.40 -23.19
N ASN A 160 -7.57 -3.19 -23.13
CA ASN A 160 -6.38 -2.83 -22.38
C ASN A 160 -6.63 -1.70 -21.35
N MET A 161 -7.88 -1.26 -21.19
CA MET A 161 -8.26 -0.16 -20.30
C MET A 161 -9.58 -0.46 -19.58
N GLU A 162 -9.51 -0.43 -18.25
CA GLU A 162 -10.61 -0.65 -17.35
C GLU A 162 -10.81 0.59 -16.48
N LEU A 163 -12.07 1.00 -16.35
CA LEU A 163 -12.49 2.14 -15.55
C LEU A 163 -13.63 1.72 -14.66
N GLY A 164 -13.64 2.16 -13.42
CA GLY A 164 -14.70 1.80 -12.49
C GLY A 164 -14.96 2.87 -11.44
N GLY A 165 -16.14 2.77 -10.87
CA GLY A 165 -16.62 3.65 -9.82
C GLY A 165 -17.46 2.86 -8.82
N GLY A 166 -17.47 3.32 -7.58
CA GLY A 166 -18.20 2.65 -6.53
C GLY A 166 -18.10 3.36 -5.19
N ILE A 167 -18.31 2.59 -4.14
CA ILE A 167 -18.30 3.05 -2.75
C ILE A 167 -17.33 2.19 -1.96
N ALA A 168 -16.49 2.83 -1.18
CA ALA A 168 -15.69 2.20 -0.13
C ALA A 168 -16.15 2.70 1.23
N VAL A 169 -16.28 1.82 2.20
CA VAL A 169 -16.59 2.17 3.58
C VAL A 169 -15.42 1.73 4.46
N ASN A 170 -14.92 2.61 5.31
CA ASN A 170 -13.90 2.26 6.31
C ASN A 170 -14.19 2.93 7.65
N SER A 171 -13.59 2.41 8.73
CA SER A 171 -13.74 2.95 10.09
C SER A 171 -12.53 3.76 10.57
N THR A 172 -11.70 4.27 9.65
CA THR A 172 -10.43 4.96 9.98
C THR A 172 -10.67 6.13 10.96
N PHE A 173 -11.76 6.88 10.77
CA PHE A 173 -12.17 8.03 11.59
C PHE A 173 -12.91 7.66 12.89
N GLY A 174 -12.82 6.41 13.36
CA GLY A 174 -13.48 5.98 14.60
C GLY A 174 -14.97 5.62 14.45
N TYR A 175 -15.55 5.88 13.28
CA TYR A 175 -16.89 5.43 12.89
C TYR A 175 -16.91 5.07 11.40
N PRO A 176 -17.80 4.16 10.95
CA PRO A 176 -17.89 3.78 9.54
C PRO A 176 -18.26 4.99 8.65
N MET A 177 -17.48 5.20 7.59
CA MET A 177 -17.69 6.31 6.66
C MET A 177 -17.55 5.85 5.21
N ALA A 178 -18.47 6.30 4.36
CA ALA A 178 -18.50 5.98 2.94
C ALA A 178 -17.76 7.05 2.12
N PHE A 179 -16.91 6.59 1.20
CA PHE A 179 -16.12 7.40 0.27
C PHE A 179 -16.38 6.96 -1.17
N PRO A 180 -16.30 7.87 -2.14
CA PRO A 180 -16.26 7.49 -3.54
C PRO A 180 -15.02 6.64 -3.79
N ALA A 181 -15.22 5.46 -4.38
CA ALA A 181 -14.16 4.59 -4.84
C ALA A 181 -14.01 4.73 -6.35
N MET A 182 -12.78 4.94 -6.81
CA MET A 182 -12.46 5.00 -8.24
C MET A 182 -11.50 3.86 -8.57
N TYR A 183 -11.69 3.27 -9.74
CA TYR A 183 -10.85 2.21 -10.26
C TYR A 183 -10.36 2.59 -11.66
N LEU A 184 -9.05 2.49 -11.87
CA LEU A 184 -8.43 2.70 -13.17
C LEU A 184 -7.30 1.70 -13.29
N ASN A 185 -7.35 0.91 -14.36
CA ASN A 185 -6.29 -0.01 -14.74
C ASN A 185 -6.10 0.12 -16.24
N TRP A 186 -5.04 0.81 -16.66
CA TRP A 186 -4.70 1.00 -18.06
C TRP A 186 -3.32 0.42 -18.33
N ARG A 187 -3.28 -0.56 -19.22
CA ARG A 187 -2.04 -1.22 -19.64
C ARG A 187 -1.91 -1.11 -21.15
N LEU A 188 -0.81 -0.58 -21.65
CA LEU A 188 -0.45 -0.68 -23.06
C LEU A 188 0.74 -1.62 -23.14
N GLN A 189 0.61 -2.71 -23.90
CA GLN A 189 1.69 -3.63 -24.17
C GLN A 189 2.16 -3.41 -25.61
N GLY A 190 3.46 -3.16 -25.78
CA GLY A 190 4.03 -2.80 -27.08
C GLY A 190 5.56 -2.75 -27.03
N LYS A 191 6.19 -1.88 -27.83
CA LYS A 191 7.63 -1.59 -27.68
C LYS A 191 7.95 -0.91 -26.35
N PHE A 192 7.00 -0.13 -25.84
CA PHE A 192 7.01 0.49 -24.52
C PHE A 192 5.75 0.02 -23.79
N ASP A 193 5.94 -0.45 -22.56
CA ASP A 193 4.86 -0.86 -21.68
C ASP A 193 4.42 0.36 -20.86
N PHE A 194 3.15 0.75 -20.91
CA PHE A 194 2.62 1.77 -20.00
C PHE A 194 1.68 1.10 -19.01
N ASN A 195 1.78 1.46 -17.73
CA ASN A 195 0.89 0.98 -16.68
C ASN A 195 0.44 2.15 -15.81
N LEU A 196 -0.87 2.33 -15.68
CA LEU A 196 -1.49 3.25 -14.73
C LEU A 196 -2.54 2.46 -13.93
N SER A 197 -2.32 2.38 -12.63
CA SER A 197 -3.17 1.64 -11.69
C SER A 197 -3.50 2.50 -10.49
N MET A 198 -4.78 2.50 -10.09
CA MET A 198 -5.23 3.14 -8.85
C MET A 198 -5.88 2.16 -7.85
N THR A 199 -5.53 0.88 -7.93
CA THR A 199 -6.16 -0.17 -7.11
C THR A 199 -5.71 -0.13 -5.65
N ASN A 200 -4.44 0.18 -5.39
CA ASN A 200 -3.81 0.22 -4.06
C ASN A 200 -2.96 1.49 -3.93
N GLY A 201 -3.55 2.64 -4.23
CA GLY A 201 -2.83 3.90 -4.43
C GLY A 201 -2.41 4.12 -5.89
N LEU A 202 -1.83 5.29 -6.16
CA LEU A 202 -1.44 5.69 -7.51
C LEU A 202 -0.11 5.03 -7.89
N ASN A 203 -0.15 4.20 -8.93
CA ASN A 203 1.02 3.55 -9.51
C ASN A 203 1.08 3.87 -11.00
N ILE A 204 2.15 4.51 -11.43
CA ILE A 204 2.42 4.87 -12.82
C ILE A 204 3.75 4.25 -13.23
N GLY A 205 3.81 3.65 -14.40
CA GLY A 205 5.01 3.01 -14.92
C GLY A 205 5.14 3.12 -16.43
N LEU A 206 6.36 3.40 -16.90
CA LEU A 206 6.78 3.35 -18.28
C LEU A 206 7.92 2.32 -18.41
N GLY A 207 7.59 1.14 -18.91
CA GLY A 207 8.46 -0.02 -19.05
C GLY A 207 9.01 -0.22 -20.46
N LEU A 208 10.16 -0.89 -20.51
CA LEU A 208 10.85 -1.40 -21.67
C LEU A 208 11.22 -2.86 -21.40
N LYS A 209 10.81 -3.75 -22.29
CA LYS A 209 11.24 -5.15 -22.23
C LYS A 209 12.56 -5.30 -22.99
N LEU A 210 13.66 -5.45 -22.25
CA LEU A 210 14.99 -5.63 -22.85
C LEU A 210 15.14 -7.05 -23.39
N ASN A 211 14.85 -8.04 -22.53
CA ASN A 211 14.94 -9.47 -22.85
C ASN A 211 13.82 -10.24 -22.14
N ASN A 212 13.76 -11.56 -22.33
CA ASN A 212 12.80 -12.42 -21.60
C ASN A 212 13.05 -12.47 -20.08
N PHE A 213 14.27 -12.17 -19.64
CA PHE A 213 14.68 -12.20 -18.24
C PHE A 213 14.70 -10.83 -17.56
N LEU A 214 14.76 -9.73 -18.33
CA LEU A 214 14.96 -8.39 -17.78
C LEU A 214 14.03 -7.38 -18.45
N SER A 215 13.26 -6.67 -17.64
CA SER A 215 12.55 -5.45 -18.03
C SER A 215 13.05 -4.26 -17.22
N LEU A 216 13.00 -3.06 -17.80
CA LEU A 216 13.38 -1.82 -17.14
C LEU A 216 12.20 -0.87 -17.19
N SER A 217 11.80 -0.29 -16.05
CA SER A 217 10.70 0.67 -16.01
C SER A 217 11.06 1.95 -15.28
N LEU A 218 10.59 3.09 -15.74
CA LEU A 218 10.51 4.32 -14.96
C LEU A 218 9.17 4.32 -14.22
N ILE A 219 9.19 4.47 -12.90
CA ILE A 219 8.00 4.35 -12.05
C ILE A 219 7.75 5.60 -11.23
N GLY A 220 6.48 5.88 -10.95
CA GLY A 220 6.01 6.83 -9.95
C GLY A 220 4.93 6.15 -9.10
N GLU A 221 5.17 6.03 -7.79
CA GLU A 221 4.26 5.32 -6.88
C GLU A 221 3.95 6.18 -5.66
N MET A 222 2.71 6.11 -5.20
CA MET A 222 2.28 6.69 -3.94
C MET A 222 1.79 5.56 -3.02
N ASN A 223 2.35 5.48 -1.82
CA ASN A 223 2.03 4.47 -0.82
C ASN A 223 2.03 5.08 0.59
N GLY A 224 1.54 4.35 1.59
CA GLY A 224 1.53 4.82 2.97
C GLY A 224 1.12 3.76 3.98
N GLN A 225 1.33 4.09 5.24
CA GLN A 225 1.04 3.31 6.43
C GLN A 225 0.46 4.24 7.49
N MET A 226 -0.20 3.67 8.49
CA MET A 226 -0.77 4.47 9.57
C MET A 226 -0.77 3.72 10.90
N ALA A 227 -0.82 4.46 12.00
CA ALA A 227 -0.98 3.89 13.35
C ALA A 227 -2.11 4.62 14.08
N LEU A 228 -2.95 3.86 14.78
CA LEU A 228 -3.94 4.41 15.70
C LEU A 228 -3.34 4.47 17.09
N LEU A 229 -3.45 5.62 17.76
CA LEU A 229 -2.76 5.89 19.00
C LEU A 229 -3.62 6.74 19.92
N GLU A 230 -3.26 6.74 21.20
CA GLU A 230 -3.79 7.70 22.16
C GLU A 230 -2.67 8.71 22.46
N LYS A 231 -2.94 9.99 22.21
CA LYS A 231 -2.04 11.10 22.51
C LYS A 231 -2.85 12.19 23.20
N ASP A 232 -2.36 12.67 24.35
CA ASP A 232 -3.03 13.68 25.17
C ASP A 232 -4.50 13.30 25.48
N GLU A 233 -4.71 12.05 25.90
CA GLU A 233 -6.02 11.44 26.23
C GLU A 233 -7.04 11.42 25.06
N LYS A 234 -6.56 11.61 23.82
CA LYS A 234 -7.38 11.59 22.61
C LYS A 234 -6.91 10.51 21.65
N ASP A 235 -7.88 9.82 21.06
CA ASP A 235 -7.61 8.86 19.98
C ASP A 235 -7.24 9.63 18.70
N VAL A 236 -5.98 9.50 18.29
CA VAL A 236 -5.40 10.13 17.10
C VAL A 236 -4.93 9.09 16.10
N MET A 237 -4.71 9.53 14.86
CA MET A 237 -4.09 8.75 13.80
C MET A 237 -2.74 9.37 13.43
N PHE A 238 -1.69 8.55 13.42
CA PHE A 238 -0.42 8.92 12.81
C PHE A 238 -0.38 8.37 11.38
N THR A 239 -0.08 9.24 10.41
CA THR A 239 -0.02 8.89 8.98
C THR A 239 1.41 9.01 8.48
N HIS A 240 1.90 7.97 7.82
CA HIS A 240 3.15 7.95 7.08
C HIS A 240 2.84 7.69 5.59
N GLN A 241 2.91 8.70 4.74
CA GLN A 241 2.59 8.59 3.31
C GLN A 241 3.75 9.11 2.48
N TYR A 242 4.08 8.46 1.38
CA TYR A 242 5.19 8.85 0.53
C TYR A 242 4.90 8.66 -0.96
N MET A 243 5.58 9.47 -1.77
CA MET A 243 5.62 9.39 -3.21
C MET A 243 7.05 9.14 -3.65
N VAL A 244 7.26 8.08 -4.43
CA VAL A 244 8.59 7.68 -4.94
C VAL A 244 8.58 7.72 -6.45
N THR A 245 9.73 8.09 -7.02
CA THR A 245 9.98 7.99 -8.46
C THR A 245 11.38 7.43 -8.69
N GLY A 246 11.53 6.57 -9.69
CA GLY A 246 12.82 5.91 -9.93
C GLY A 246 12.84 4.93 -11.07
N LEU A 247 14.03 4.40 -11.34
CA LEU A 247 14.24 3.32 -12.29
C LEU A 247 14.09 1.98 -11.58
N ARG A 248 13.32 1.09 -12.21
CA ARG A 248 13.02 -0.26 -11.74
C ARG A 248 13.43 -1.29 -12.78
N PRO A 249 14.65 -1.84 -12.72
CA PRO A 249 14.93 -3.13 -13.30
C PRO A 249 14.10 -4.23 -12.61
N GLU A 250 13.48 -5.09 -13.40
CA GLU A 250 12.69 -6.23 -12.96
C GLU A 250 13.28 -7.50 -13.58
N ILE A 251 13.80 -8.37 -12.72
CA ILE A 251 14.39 -9.66 -13.11
C ILE A 251 13.32 -10.74 -13.04
N LYS A 252 13.06 -11.42 -14.17
CA LYS A 252 12.03 -12.45 -14.31
C LYS A 252 12.67 -13.82 -14.46
N ILE A 253 12.44 -14.69 -13.47
CA ILE A 253 12.94 -16.07 -13.47
C ILE A 253 11.77 -16.99 -13.82
N GLY A 254 11.75 -17.45 -15.07
CA GLY A 254 10.64 -18.24 -15.61
C GLY A 254 9.32 -17.46 -15.65
N LYS A 255 8.20 -18.14 -15.36
CA LYS A 255 6.86 -17.52 -15.29
C LYS A 255 6.40 -17.25 -13.85
N THR A 256 7.18 -17.69 -12.88
CA THR A 256 6.77 -17.85 -11.48
C THR A 256 7.36 -16.75 -10.60
N VAL A 257 8.60 -16.33 -10.84
CA VAL A 257 9.32 -15.42 -9.94
C VAL A 257 9.66 -14.11 -10.65
N SER A 258 9.40 -12.99 -9.97
CA SER A 258 9.82 -11.65 -10.36
C SER A 258 10.52 -10.93 -9.21
N ILE A 259 11.65 -10.28 -9.50
CA ILE A 259 12.47 -9.55 -8.55
C ILE A 259 12.62 -8.10 -9.03
N PRO A 260 11.73 -7.17 -8.64
CA PRO A 260 11.88 -5.76 -8.90
C PRO A 260 12.90 -5.12 -7.94
N LEU A 261 13.90 -4.44 -8.49
CA LEU A 261 14.82 -3.58 -7.76
C LEU A 261 14.55 -2.15 -8.20
N THR A 262 14.39 -1.21 -7.27
CA THR A 262 14.15 0.21 -7.61
C THR A 262 15.22 1.07 -6.98
N ALA A 263 15.77 2.01 -7.76
CA ALA A 263 16.62 3.08 -7.27
C ALA A 263 16.07 4.42 -7.78
N GLY A 264 15.97 5.39 -6.89
CA GLY A 264 15.40 6.68 -7.24
C GLY A 264 15.35 7.62 -6.04
N ILE A 265 14.29 8.41 -5.98
CA ILE A 265 14.07 9.39 -4.93
C ILE A 265 12.69 9.22 -4.33
N ASN A 266 12.60 9.49 -3.03
CA ASN A 266 11.36 9.86 -2.39
C ASN A 266 11.12 11.34 -2.69
N ALA A 267 10.08 11.65 -3.47
CA ALA A 267 9.73 13.01 -3.88
C ALA A 267 9.03 13.79 -2.75
N MET A 268 8.22 13.09 -1.96
CA MET A 268 7.49 13.66 -0.84
C MET A 268 7.23 12.55 0.18
N ARG A 269 7.45 12.81 1.47
CA ARG A 269 7.09 11.87 2.54
C ARG A 269 6.47 12.62 3.71
N SER A 270 5.18 12.50 3.89
CA SER A 270 4.43 13.08 4.99
C SER A 270 4.42 12.14 6.19
N ALA A 271 4.59 12.71 7.38
CA ALA A 271 4.63 11.97 8.63
C ALA A 271 4.03 12.87 9.71
N TYR A 272 2.77 12.67 10.10
CA TYR A 272 2.08 13.61 10.99
C TYR A 272 0.94 12.95 11.78
N TYR A 273 0.54 13.61 12.87
CA TYR A 273 -0.66 13.27 13.64
C TYR A 273 -1.88 14.01 13.11
N SER A 274 -3.01 13.33 13.07
CA SER A 274 -4.31 13.90 12.73
C SER A 274 -5.40 13.38 13.65
N ASP A 275 -6.40 14.22 13.91
CA ASP A 275 -7.61 13.77 14.60
C ASP A 275 -8.34 12.75 13.73
N ARG A 276 -8.97 11.78 14.38
CA ARG A 276 -9.83 10.79 13.71
C ARG A 276 -11.20 11.39 13.35
N THR A 277 -11.22 12.48 12.59
CA THR A 277 -12.46 13.14 12.14
C THR A 277 -12.37 13.56 10.68
N LEU A 278 -13.50 13.57 9.97
CA LEU A 278 -13.56 14.03 8.58
C LEU A 278 -13.06 15.48 8.44
N LYS A 279 -13.38 16.34 9.42
CA LYS A 279 -12.96 17.75 9.41
C LYS A 279 -11.43 17.88 9.37
N ALA A 280 -10.71 16.97 10.03
CA ALA A 280 -9.25 16.99 10.03
C ALA A 280 -8.63 16.70 8.66
N MET A 281 -9.30 15.94 7.77
CA MET A 281 -8.82 15.73 6.40
C MET A 281 -8.84 16.99 5.54
N PHE A 282 -9.77 17.91 5.82
CA PHE A 282 -9.94 19.15 5.08
C PHE A 282 -9.22 20.33 5.73
N LYS A 283 -8.60 20.13 6.89
CA LYS A 283 -7.72 21.15 7.47
C LYS A 283 -6.42 21.15 6.69
N SER A 284 -6.10 22.29 6.09
CA SER A 284 -4.83 22.51 5.39
C SER A 284 -3.69 22.95 6.31
N ASP A 285 -3.98 23.07 7.61
CA ASP A 285 -3.05 23.60 8.60
C ASP A 285 -2.11 22.48 9.10
N ASN A 286 -0.82 22.77 9.09
CA ASN A 286 0.27 21.96 9.64
C ASN A 286 0.59 20.66 8.88
N ASN A 287 0.87 20.77 7.58
CA ASN A 287 1.36 19.65 6.79
C ASN A 287 2.84 19.40 7.10
N TYR A 288 3.11 18.45 8.00
CA TYR A 288 4.48 18.05 8.26
C TYR A 288 4.97 17.00 7.25
N TYR A 289 6.17 17.23 6.73
CA TYR A 289 6.77 16.34 5.75
C TYR A 289 8.29 16.35 5.79
N PHE A 290 8.87 15.26 5.33
CA PHE A 290 10.28 15.11 5.04
C PHE A 290 10.57 15.49 3.59
N GLN A 291 11.67 16.22 3.39
CA GLN A 291 12.13 16.60 2.06
C GLN A 291 12.57 15.42 1.19
N ILE A 292 12.90 15.73 -0.07
CA ILE A 292 13.41 14.77 -1.04
C ILE A 292 14.62 14.03 -0.48
N SER A 293 14.62 12.71 -0.61
CA SER A 293 15.75 11.86 -0.19
C SER A 293 16.00 10.70 -1.14
N PRO A 294 17.20 10.12 -1.14
CA PRO A 294 17.48 8.90 -1.88
C PRO A 294 16.53 7.77 -1.47
N TYR A 295 16.10 6.97 -2.43
CA TYR A 295 15.21 5.84 -2.21
C TYR A 295 15.74 4.60 -2.93
N VAL A 296 15.73 3.47 -2.23
CA VAL A 296 15.99 2.16 -2.82
C VAL A 296 14.97 1.14 -2.33
N SER A 297 14.61 0.18 -3.18
CA SER A 297 13.77 -0.94 -2.77
C SER A 297 14.15 -2.23 -3.48
N ALA A 298 13.93 -3.35 -2.80
CA ALA A 298 14.00 -4.68 -3.39
C ALA A 298 12.69 -5.42 -3.09
N GLY A 299 12.11 -6.02 -4.12
CA GLY A 299 10.92 -6.85 -3.99
C GLY A 299 11.12 -8.25 -4.55
N LEU A 300 10.23 -9.15 -4.15
CA LEU A 300 10.12 -10.51 -4.63
C LEU A 300 8.64 -10.82 -4.79
N THR A 301 8.22 -11.22 -5.99
CA THR A 301 6.89 -11.76 -6.24
C THR A 301 7.02 -13.19 -6.73
N VAL A 302 6.29 -14.10 -6.10
CA VAL A 302 6.25 -15.52 -6.43
C VAL A 302 4.79 -15.91 -6.69
N ASN A 303 4.53 -16.44 -7.88
CA ASN A 303 3.25 -17.05 -8.26
C ASN A 303 3.43 -18.57 -8.28
N PHE A 304 2.78 -19.29 -7.39
CA PHE A 304 2.82 -20.76 -7.34
C PHE A 304 1.41 -21.32 -7.51
#